data_AF-A0A3D3UD84-F1
#
_entry.id   AF-A0A3D3UD84-F1
#
_cell.length_a   1.000
_cell.length_b   1.000
_cell.length_c   1.000
_cell.angle_alpha   90.00
_cell.angle_beta   90.00
_cell.angle_gamma   90.00
#
_symmetry.space_group_name_H-M   'P 1'
#
loop_
_entity.id
_entity.type
_entity.pdbx_description
1 polymer ?
#
loop_
_entity_poly.entity_id
_entity_poly.type
_entity_poly.pdbx_seq_one_letter_code
_entity_poly.pdbx_strand_id
1 'polypeptide(L)'
;EQTQSMLEDLPAEFAAMRPNHDTLLNRQQVFGYTQEDLKFLLAPMADNGEEAIGSMGTDTPIAALSAKPKLLYHYFKQLFA
;
A
#
# COMPACT_ATOMS: atom_id res chain seq x y z
N GLU A 1 19.79 -27.23 -22.48
CA GLU A 1 20.11 -25.79 -22.51
C GLU A 1 18.81 -25.00 -22.70
N GLN A 2 18.05 -24.77 -21.62
CA GLN A 2 16.86 -23.90 -21.67
C GLN A 2 17.30 -22.51 -21.18
N THR A 3 17.48 -21.58 -22.12
CA THR A 3 18.13 -20.28 -21.89
C THR A 3 17.16 -19.19 -21.41
N GLN A 4 15.84 -19.47 -21.40
CA GLN A 4 14.79 -18.53 -20.95
C GLN A 4 13.67 -19.29 -20.24
N SER A 5 13.12 -18.68 -19.18
CA SER A 5 11.97 -19.18 -18.42
C SER A 5 10.98 -18.04 -18.21
N MET A 6 9.67 -18.29 -18.38
CA MET A 6 8.64 -17.29 -18.12
C MET A 6 8.32 -17.24 -16.63
N LEU A 7 8.07 -16.04 -16.10
CA LEU A 7 7.77 -15.84 -14.68
C LEU A 7 6.49 -16.58 -14.25
N GLU A 8 5.53 -16.72 -15.16
CA GLU A 8 4.27 -17.46 -14.97
C GLU A 8 4.44 -18.98 -14.87
N ASP A 9 5.54 -19.52 -15.40
CA ASP A 9 5.87 -20.96 -15.34
C ASP A 9 6.54 -21.34 -14.01
N LEU A 10 6.92 -20.35 -13.20
CA LEU A 10 7.49 -20.59 -11.88
C LEU A 10 6.40 -21.04 -10.90
N PRO A 11 6.73 -21.92 -9.94
CA PRO A 11 5.78 -22.34 -8.91
C PRO A 11 5.22 -21.12 -8.18
N ALA A 12 3.89 -21.04 -8.10
CA ALA A 12 3.16 -19.91 -7.52
C ALA A 12 3.50 -19.64 -6.05
N GLU A 13 4.01 -20.65 -5.34
CA GLU A 13 4.21 -20.58 -3.90
C GLU A 13 5.69 -20.64 -3.54
N PHE A 14 6.33 -19.48 -3.51
CA PHE A 14 7.37 -19.26 -2.51
C PHE A 14 6.66 -19.08 -1.18
N ALA A 15 6.94 -19.94 -0.19
CA ALA A 15 6.37 -19.80 1.14
C ALA A 15 6.52 -18.35 1.61
N ALA A 16 5.39 -17.69 1.90
CA ALA A 16 5.38 -16.28 2.24
C ALA A 16 6.41 -16.01 3.33
N MET A 17 7.34 -15.09 3.06
CA MET A 17 8.32 -14.65 4.05
C MET A 17 7.54 -13.95 5.16
N ARG A 18 7.27 -14.67 6.25
CA ARG A 18 6.49 -14.13 7.37
C ARG A 18 7.24 -12.91 7.92
N PRO A 19 6.56 -11.77 8.09
CA PRO A 19 7.19 -10.60 8.66
C PRO A 19 7.68 -10.89 10.07
N ASN A 20 8.85 -10.34 10.42
CA ASN A 20 9.33 -10.37 11.79
C ASN A 20 8.50 -9.38 12.63
N HIS A 21 7.69 -9.94 13.54
CA HIS A 21 6.76 -9.20 14.39
C HIS A 21 7.47 -8.17 15.29
N ASP A 22 8.70 -8.46 15.73
CA ASP A 22 9.50 -7.56 16.57
C ASP A 22 9.86 -6.25 15.84
N THR A 23 9.90 -6.29 14.50
CA THR A 23 10.30 -5.14 13.66
C THR A 23 9.16 -4.52 12.88
N LEU A 24 8.00 -5.19 12.82
CA LEU A 24 6.90 -4.84 11.92
C LEU A 24 6.36 -3.44 12.20
N LEU A 25 6.04 -3.16 13.45
CA LEU A 25 5.49 -1.86 13.85
C LEU A 25 6.46 -0.71 13.55
N ASN A 26 7.74 -0.90 13.85
CA ASN A 26 8.77 0.11 13.58
C ASN A 26 8.86 0.42 12.08
N ARG A 27 8.80 -0.62 11.22
CA ARG A 27 8.81 -0.43 9.77
C ARG A 27 7.56 0.30 9.29
N GLN A 28 6.38 -0.10 9.77
CA GLN A 28 5.12 0.56 9.44
C GLN A 28 5.17 2.06 9.77
N GLN A 29 5.65 2.40 10.97
CA GLN A 29 5.80 3.79 11.40
C GLN A 29 6.81 4.57 10.54
N VAL A 30 7.97 3.98 10.23
CA VAL A 30 9.00 4.63 9.39
C VAL A 30 8.48 4.92 7.98
N PHE A 31 7.65 4.04 7.42
CA PHE A 31 7.02 4.24 6.11
C PHE A 31 5.70 5.01 6.17
N GLY A 32 5.32 5.53 7.34
CA GLY A 32 4.15 6.38 7.48
C GLY A 32 2.80 5.66 7.45
N TYR A 33 2.76 4.33 7.62
CA TYR A 33 1.51 3.59 7.78
C TYR A 33 0.80 4.00 9.07
N THR A 34 -0.49 4.30 8.94
CA THR A 34 -1.37 4.61 10.06
C THR A 34 -2.36 3.49 10.31
N GLN A 35 -3.01 3.52 11.48
CA GLN A 35 -4.09 2.57 11.77
C GLN A 35 -5.28 2.75 10.81
N GLU A 36 -5.51 3.97 10.31
CA GLU A 36 -6.56 4.23 9.32
C GLU A 36 -6.21 3.56 7.98
N ASP A 37 -4.96 3.64 7.54
CA ASP A 37 -4.52 2.97 6.31
C ASP A 37 -4.71 1.45 6.41
N LEU A 38 -4.30 0.85 7.54
CA LEU A 38 -4.44 -0.59 7.73
C LEU A 38 -5.91 -1.02 7.79
N LYS A 39 -6.74 -0.29 8.52
CA LYS A 39 -8.14 -0.67 8.76
C LYS A 39 -9.06 -0.38 7.58
N PHE A 40 -8.91 0.78 6.95
CA PHE A 40 -9.86 1.23 5.94
C PHE A 40 -9.36 1.01 4.52
N LEU A 41 -8.05 0.99 4.29
CA LEU A 41 -7.50 0.76 2.94
C LEU A 41 -7.05 -0.69 2.77
N LEU A 42 -6.20 -1.20 3.67
CA LEU A 42 -5.58 -2.51 3.49
C LEU A 42 -6.50 -3.69 3.80
N ALA A 43 -7.30 -3.62 4.88
CA ALA A 43 -8.20 -4.70 5.26
C ALA A 43 -9.18 -5.13 4.15
N PRO A 44 -9.93 -4.24 3.45
CA PRO A 44 -10.84 -4.67 2.39
C PRO A 44 -10.11 -5.33 1.20
N MET A 45 -8.88 -4.90 0.89
CA MET A 45 -8.07 -5.55 -0.14
C MET A 45 -7.66 -6.96 0.27
N ALA A 46 -7.35 -7.18 1.55
CA ALA A 46 -6.97 -8.49 2.06
C ALA A 46 -8.17 -9.45 2.20
N ASP A 47 -9.31 -8.93 2.66
CA ASP A 47 -10.49 -9.74 2.98
C ASP A 47 -11.35 -10.02 1.73
N ASN A 48 -11.53 -9.02 0.86
CA ASN A 48 -12.46 -9.08 -0.28
C ASN A 48 -11.76 -9.01 -1.65
N GLY A 49 -10.49 -8.63 -1.70
CA GLY A 49 -9.77 -8.43 -2.97
C GLY A 49 -10.18 -7.16 -3.73
N GLU A 50 -10.79 -6.19 -3.05
CA GLU A 50 -11.31 -4.95 -3.63
C GLU A 50 -10.68 -3.73 -2.98
N GLU A 51 -10.59 -2.63 -3.73
CA GLU A 51 -10.14 -1.33 -3.20
C GLU A 51 -11.21 -0.72 -2.28
N ALA A 52 -10.76 0.05 -1.29
CA ALA A 52 -11.63 0.74 -0.36
C ALA A 52 -12.51 1.81 -1.05
N ILE A 53 -13.80 1.83 -0.70
CA ILE A 53 -14.76 2.82 -1.20
C ILE A 53 -15.08 3.84 -0.08
N GLY A 54 -15.16 5.12 -0.44
CA GLY A 54 -15.51 6.23 0.45
C GLY A 54 -16.38 7.29 -0.23
N SER A 55 -16.83 8.29 0.53
CA SER A 55 -17.66 9.40 0.05
C SER A 55 -17.24 10.75 0.65
N MET A 56 -17.97 11.84 0.34
CA MET A 56 -17.79 13.20 0.87
C MET A 56 -16.56 14.00 0.37
N GLY A 57 -15.79 13.47 -0.58
CA GLY A 57 -14.61 14.17 -1.13
C GLY A 57 -13.45 14.28 -0.13
N THR A 58 -12.39 15.00 -0.50
CA THR A 58 -11.17 15.12 0.32
C THR A 58 -11.06 16.47 1.01
N ASP A 59 -11.49 16.56 2.27
CA ASP A 59 -11.40 17.78 3.10
C ASP A 59 -10.06 17.90 3.86
N THR A 60 -8.96 17.50 3.21
CA THR A 60 -7.61 17.62 3.79
C THR A 60 -6.78 18.61 2.99
N PRO A 61 -5.85 19.34 3.61
CA PRO A 61 -4.94 20.22 2.88
C PRO A 61 -4.19 19.44 1.80
N ILE A 62 -3.92 20.10 0.67
CA ILE A 62 -3.00 19.55 -0.33
C ILE A 62 -1.64 19.25 0.32
N ALA A 63 -0.92 18.26 -0.18
CA ALA A 63 0.26 17.72 0.49
C ALA A 63 1.30 18.80 0.83
N ALA A 64 1.50 19.79 -0.04
CA ALA A 64 2.43 20.91 0.17
C ALA A 64 2.03 21.87 1.30
N LEU A 65 0.75 21.95 1.67
CA LEU A 65 0.22 22.82 2.72
C LEU A 65 -0.12 22.06 4.01
N SER A 66 0.11 20.75 4.05
CA SER A 66 -0.19 19.92 5.22
C SER A 66 0.78 20.21 6.36
N ALA A 67 0.25 20.43 7.57
CA ALA A 67 1.04 20.49 8.80
C ALA A 67 1.56 19.11 9.24
N LYS A 68 0.98 18.03 8.70
CA LYS A 68 1.43 16.64 8.93
C LYS A 68 2.32 16.18 7.76
N PRO A 69 3.34 15.35 8.00
CA PRO A 69 4.15 14.77 6.93
C PRO A 69 3.28 13.96 5.98
N LYS A 70 3.52 14.10 4.67
CA LYS A 70 2.83 13.36 3.61
C LYS A 70 3.84 12.58 2.79
N LEU A 71 3.48 11.35 2.43
CA LEU A 71 4.30 10.50 1.58
C LEU A 71 4.37 11.04 0.15
N LEU A 72 5.45 10.71 -0.56
CA LEU A 72 5.77 11.27 -1.87
C LEU A 72 4.62 11.13 -2.89
N TYR A 73 3.91 10.01 -2.87
CA TYR A 73 2.80 9.76 -3.80
C TYR A 73 1.61 10.73 -3.62
N HIS A 74 1.46 11.40 -2.47
CA HIS A 74 0.39 12.40 -2.28
C HIS A 74 0.59 13.68 -3.10
N TYR A 75 1.81 13.92 -3.60
CA TYR A 75 2.15 15.09 -4.42
C TYR A 75 1.84 14.88 -5.90
N PHE A 76 1.66 13.64 -6.34
CA PHE A 76 1.32 13.30 -7.71
C PHE A 76 -0.19 13.13 -7.85
N LYS A 77 -0.76 13.67 -8.92
CA LYS A 77 -2.18 13.55 -9.25
C LYS A 77 -2.34 12.77 -10.53
N GLN A 78 -3.24 11.79 -10.51
CA GLN A 78 -3.63 11.07 -11.71
C GLN A 78 -4.35 12.05 -12.64
N LEU A 79 -3.88 12.13 -13.88
CA LEU A 79 -4.56 12.88 -14.93
C LEU A 79 -5.67 12.01 -15.51
N PHE A 80 -6.76 12.63 -15.94
CA PHE A 80 -7.84 11.99 -16.68
C PHE A 80 -8.06 12.72 -18.02
N ALA A 81 -8.60 12.01 -19.01
CA ALA A 81 -8.92 12.52 -20.34
C ALA A 81 -10.34 13.10 -20.39
#